data_AF-A0A0A7LIX1-F1
#
_entry.id   AF-A0A0A7LIX1-F1
#
_cell.length_a   1.000
_cell.length_b   1.000
_cell.length_c   1.000
_cell.angle_alpha   90.00
_cell.angle_beta   90.00
_cell.angle_gamma   90.00
#
_symmetry.space_group_name_H-M   'P 1'
#
loop_
_entity.id
_entity.type
_entity.pdbx_description
1 polymer ?
#
loop_
_entity_poly.entity_id
_entity_poly.type
_entity_poly.pdbx_seq_one_letter_code
_entity_poly.pdbx_strand_id
1 'polypeptide(L)'
;RSFEEAFQKALRMVDENVVGFCPYLKSVNEDELEKPTDKRMFVLAAAIKAGYTTEKIYQLTKIDQWFLEKMRNIIAYLNRLENLEQTKLTYEMLLGAKQLGFSDKQIAIAVKSTELAIRKQRKEMSIFPFVKQIDTVAAEWPATTNYLYLTYNGTSHDLEFPEGYVMVI
;
A
#
# COMPACT_ATOMS: atom_id res chain seq x y z
N ARG A 1 0.22 -0.56 9.90
CA ARG A 1 1.08 -1.53 10.61
C ARG A 1 0.80 -2.91 10.04
N SER A 2 0.99 -3.06 8.73
CA SER A 2 0.82 -4.31 7.99
C SER A 2 1.96 -4.42 6.98
N PHE A 3 2.23 -5.65 6.53
CA PHE A 3 3.22 -5.85 5.48
C PHE A 3 2.82 -5.07 4.23
N GLU A 4 1.55 -5.17 3.82
CA GLU A 4 1.01 -4.54 2.62
C GLU A 4 1.19 -3.01 2.66
N GLU A 5 0.91 -2.39 3.82
CA GLU A 5 1.07 -0.94 3.98
C GLU A 5 2.54 -0.50 3.84
N ALA A 6 3.45 -1.22 4.51
CA ALA A 6 4.88 -0.91 4.46
C ALA A 6 5.45 -1.16 3.05
N PHE A 7 5.11 -2.29 2.45
CA PHE A 7 5.58 -2.72 1.14
C PHE A 7 5.17 -1.73 0.04
N GLN A 8 3.89 -1.32 -0.01
CA GLN A 8 3.45 -0.35 -1.02
C GLN A 8 4.04 1.05 -0.80
N LYS A 9 4.29 1.46 0.46
CA LYS A 9 5.00 2.73 0.74
C LYS A 9 6.45 2.65 0.26
N ALA A 10 7.16 1.56 0.55
CA ALA A 10 8.54 1.37 0.13
C ALA A 10 8.68 1.46 -1.41
N LEU A 11 7.78 0.82 -2.16
CA LEU A 11 7.80 0.90 -3.63
C LEU A 11 7.65 2.33 -4.15
N ARG A 12 6.84 3.18 -3.49
CA ARG A 12 6.66 4.60 -3.86
C ARG A 12 7.85 5.48 -3.47
N MET A 13 8.65 5.07 -2.49
CA MET A 13 9.82 5.83 -2.05
C MET A 13 11.00 5.69 -3.01
N VAL A 14 10.99 4.68 -3.88
CA VAL A 14 12.10 4.40 -4.82
C VAL A 14 11.99 5.23 -6.10
N ASP A 15 10.79 5.39 -6.65
CA ASP A 15 10.56 6.06 -7.94
C ASP A 15 9.20 6.77 -7.92
N GLU A 16 9.19 8.06 -8.25
CA GLU A 16 8.00 8.91 -8.28
C GLU A 16 6.91 8.43 -9.25
N ASN A 17 7.28 7.66 -10.27
CA ASN A 17 6.37 7.10 -11.26
C ASN A 17 5.68 5.83 -10.75
N VAL A 18 6.21 5.21 -9.70
CA VAL A 18 5.66 4.00 -9.11
C VAL A 18 4.61 4.39 -8.06
N VAL A 19 3.36 3.98 -8.27
CA VAL A 19 2.23 4.33 -7.38
C VAL A 19 2.00 3.32 -6.25
N GLY A 20 2.72 2.20 -6.26
CA GLY A 20 2.58 1.06 -5.36
C GLY A 20 2.90 -0.26 -6.07
N PHE A 21 2.34 -1.36 -5.57
CA PHE A 21 2.47 -2.67 -6.21
C PHE A 21 1.52 -2.79 -7.42
N CYS A 22 1.97 -2.22 -8.55
CA CYS A 22 1.15 -2.02 -9.74
C CYS A 22 1.38 -3.13 -10.79
N PRO A 23 0.33 -3.87 -11.22
CA PRO A 23 0.44 -4.96 -12.19
C PRO A 23 0.49 -4.50 -13.65
N TYR A 24 0.39 -3.19 -13.90
CA TYR A 24 0.29 -2.62 -15.25
C TYR A 24 1.60 -2.05 -15.80
N LEU A 25 2.65 -1.98 -14.97
CA LEU A 25 3.94 -1.40 -15.38
C LEU A 25 4.77 -2.35 -16.25
N LYS A 26 4.53 -3.67 -16.13
CA LYS A 26 5.22 -4.71 -16.89
C LYS A 26 4.22 -5.79 -17.30
N SER A 27 4.51 -6.48 -18.40
CA SER A 27 3.82 -7.71 -18.77
C SER A 27 4.36 -8.89 -17.95
N VAL A 28 3.61 -9.99 -17.92
CA VAL A 28 4.11 -11.25 -17.37
C VAL A 28 5.31 -11.72 -18.18
N ASN A 29 6.38 -12.11 -17.48
CA ASN A 29 7.61 -12.64 -18.05
C ASN A 29 8.23 -13.64 -17.06
N GLU A 30 8.13 -14.94 -17.35
CA GLU A 30 8.63 -15.98 -16.43
C GLU A 30 10.16 -15.94 -16.30
N ASP A 31 10.90 -15.57 -17.35
CA ASP A 31 12.36 -15.44 -17.28
C ASP A 31 12.78 -14.39 -16.23
N GLU A 32 12.06 -13.27 -16.12
CA GLU A 32 12.32 -12.25 -15.10
C GLU A 32 11.81 -12.65 -13.71
N LEU A 33 10.83 -13.55 -13.64
CA LEU A 33 10.43 -14.15 -12.37
C LEU A 33 11.49 -15.12 -11.87
N GLU A 34 12.15 -15.88 -12.74
CA GLU A 34 13.24 -16.78 -12.38
C GLU A 34 14.55 -16.03 -12.11
N LYS A 35 14.93 -15.11 -12.99
CA LYS A 35 16.19 -14.36 -12.93
C LYS A 35 15.93 -12.98 -12.32
N PRO A 36 16.39 -12.70 -11.09
CA PRO A 36 16.05 -11.46 -10.41
C PRO A 36 16.50 -10.21 -11.17
N THR A 37 15.56 -9.27 -11.39
CA THR A 37 15.80 -7.93 -11.95
C THR A 37 15.31 -6.85 -11.00
N ASP A 38 15.72 -5.60 -11.21
CA ASP A 38 15.22 -4.42 -10.50
C ASP A 38 13.71 -4.18 -10.75
N LYS A 39 13.16 -4.71 -11.85
CA LYS A 39 11.73 -4.61 -12.20
C LYS A 39 10.91 -5.86 -11.88
N ARG A 40 11.52 -6.92 -11.33
CA ARG A 40 10.88 -8.21 -11.00
C ARG A 40 9.59 -8.06 -10.22
N MET A 41 9.51 -7.11 -9.29
CA MET A 41 8.32 -6.88 -8.46
C MET A 41 7.09 -6.52 -9.30
N PHE A 42 7.24 -5.79 -10.40
CA PHE A 42 6.13 -5.42 -11.27
C PHE A 42 5.70 -6.56 -12.19
N VAL A 43 6.65 -7.39 -12.63
CA VAL A 43 6.36 -8.64 -13.35
C VAL A 43 5.60 -9.61 -12.44
N LEU A 44 5.98 -9.67 -11.16
CA LEU A 44 5.31 -10.49 -10.14
C LEU A 44 3.88 -10.00 -9.90
N ALA A 45 3.67 -8.68 -9.77
CA ALA A 45 2.33 -8.10 -9.69
C ALA A 45 1.47 -8.48 -10.90
N ALA A 46 2.03 -8.38 -12.12
CA ALA A 46 1.35 -8.78 -13.35
C ALA A 46 0.99 -10.27 -13.36
N ALA A 47 1.90 -11.14 -12.91
CA ALA A 47 1.67 -12.59 -12.85
C ALA A 47 0.54 -12.96 -11.89
N ILE A 48 0.52 -12.35 -10.69
CA ILE A 48 -0.59 -12.53 -9.74
C ILE A 48 -1.90 -12.07 -10.37
N LYS A 49 -1.91 -10.90 -11.03
CA LYS A 49 -3.12 -10.39 -11.68
C LYS A 49 -3.59 -11.27 -12.85
N ALA A 50 -2.66 -11.90 -13.56
CA ALA A 50 -2.94 -12.88 -14.61
C ALA A 50 -3.44 -14.24 -14.07
N GLY A 51 -3.58 -14.40 -12.75
CA GLY A 51 -4.14 -15.60 -12.12
C GLY A 51 -3.12 -16.69 -11.80
N TYR A 52 -1.82 -16.39 -11.77
CA TYR A 52 -0.82 -17.38 -11.38
C TYR A 52 -1.00 -17.74 -9.90
N THR A 53 -0.87 -19.04 -9.59
CA THR A 53 -0.96 -19.50 -8.20
C THR A 53 0.29 -19.12 -7.42
N THR A 54 0.13 -19.01 -6.10
CA THR A 54 1.23 -18.75 -5.16
C THR A 54 2.32 -19.82 -5.28
N GLU A 55 1.94 -21.08 -5.49
CA GLU A 55 2.87 -22.20 -5.68
C GLU A 55 3.68 -22.03 -6.96
N LYS A 56 3.04 -21.65 -8.07
CA LYS A 56 3.75 -21.41 -9.34
C LYS A 56 4.76 -20.27 -9.19
N ILE A 57 4.33 -19.15 -8.61
CA ILE A 57 5.22 -17.99 -8.38
C ILE A 57 6.35 -18.35 -7.41
N TYR A 58 6.09 -19.14 -6.37
CA TYR A 58 7.13 -19.65 -5.48
C TYR A 58 8.15 -20.49 -6.24
N GLN A 59 7.72 -21.39 -7.14
CA GLN A 59 8.66 -22.21 -7.90
C GLN A 59 9.59 -21.38 -8.79
N LEU A 60 9.06 -20.35 -9.44
CA LEU A 60 9.84 -19.44 -10.26
C LEU A 60 10.75 -18.54 -9.41
N THR A 61 10.22 -18.00 -8.30
CA THR A 61 10.87 -16.87 -7.63
C THR A 61 11.68 -17.22 -6.38
N LYS A 62 11.33 -18.34 -5.73
CA LYS A 62 11.72 -18.75 -4.38
C LYS A 62 11.38 -17.72 -3.27
N ILE A 63 10.52 -16.74 -3.57
CA ILE A 63 9.97 -15.83 -2.54
C ILE A 63 8.98 -16.63 -1.69
N ASP A 64 9.18 -16.62 -0.38
CA ASP A 64 8.33 -17.37 0.55
C ASP A 64 6.84 -17.08 0.34
N GLN A 65 6.04 -18.14 0.43
CA GLN A 65 4.61 -18.09 0.15
C GLN A 65 3.87 -17.09 1.03
N TRP A 66 4.32 -16.86 2.27
CA TRP A 66 3.73 -15.86 3.14
C TRP A 66 3.74 -14.46 2.51
N PHE A 67 4.87 -14.04 1.92
CA PHE A 67 4.97 -12.75 1.24
C PHE A 67 4.10 -12.70 -0.01
N LEU A 68 4.11 -13.78 -0.80
CA LEU A 68 3.31 -13.89 -2.01
C LEU A 68 1.80 -13.80 -1.69
N GLU A 69 1.35 -14.39 -0.59
CA GLU A 69 -0.02 -14.26 -0.10
C GLU A 69 -0.37 -12.82 0.27
N LYS A 70 0.54 -12.09 0.93
CA LYS A 70 0.33 -10.66 1.20
C LYS A 70 0.27 -9.82 -0.08
N MET A 71 1.10 -10.12 -1.07
CA MET A 71 1.04 -9.47 -2.39
C MET A 71 -0.26 -9.81 -3.13
N ARG A 72 -0.75 -11.05 -2.98
CA ARG A 72 -2.04 -11.48 -3.52
C ARG A 72 -3.21 -10.72 -2.89
N ASN A 73 -3.18 -10.43 -1.59
CA ASN A 73 -4.19 -9.59 -0.94
C ASN A 73 -4.28 -8.21 -1.59
N ILE A 74 -3.14 -7.59 -1.93
CA ILE A 74 -3.10 -6.30 -2.61
C ILE A 74 -3.79 -6.40 -3.97
N ILE A 75 -3.42 -7.38 -4.79
CA ILE A 75 -4.00 -7.55 -6.13
C ILE A 75 -5.50 -7.93 -6.07
N ALA A 76 -5.91 -8.74 -5.10
CA ALA A 76 -7.31 -9.07 -4.88
C ALA A 76 -8.13 -7.82 -4.53
N TYR A 77 -7.59 -6.94 -3.68
CA TYR A 77 -8.24 -5.67 -3.34
C TYR A 77 -8.29 -4.71 -4.52
N LEU A 78 -7.22 -4.64 -5.32
CA LEU A 78 -7.18 -3.87 -6.56
C LEU A 78 -8.28 -4.34 -7.53
N ASN A 79 -8.41 -5.65 -7.75
CA ASN A 79 -9.46 -6.21 -8.60
C ASN A 79 -10.87 -5.86 -8.07
N ARG A 80 -11.06 -5.86 -6.75
CA ARG A 80 -12.33 -5.42 -6.14
C ARG A 80 -12.63 -3.95 -6.43
N LEU A 81 -11.62 -3.07 -6.36
CA LEU A 81 -11.78 -1.64 -6.69
C LEU A 81 -12.12 -1.43 -8.17
N GLU A 82 -11.49 -2.18 -9.07
CA GLU A 82 -11.70 -2.06 -10.52
C GLU A 82 -13.05 -2.58 -10.99
N ASN A 83 -13.60 -3.58 -10.28
CA ASN A 83 -14.91 -4.16 -10.57
C ASN A 83 -16.06 -3.39 -9.91
N LEU A 84 -15.81 -2.22 -9.32
CA LEU A 84 -16.88 -1.37 -8.84
C LEU A 84 -17.71 -0.87 -10.03
N GLU A 85 -19.00 -1.20 -10.02
CA GLU A 85 -19.99 -0.43 -10.77
C GLU A 85 -19.92 1.04 -10.29
N GLN A 86 -20.24 2.00 -11.16
CA GLN A 86 -20.01 3.45 -10.97
C GLN A 86 -20.57 4.07 -9.66
N THR A 87 -21.22 3.28 -8.83
CA THR A 87 -21.83 3.60 -7.55
C THR A 87 -20.84 3.48 -6.38
N LYS A 88 -20.20 4.63 -6.10
CA LYS A 88 -19.63 5.09 -4.82
C LYS A 88 -18.77 4.09 -4.04
N LEU A 89 -17.45 4.31 -4.15
CA LEU A 89 -16.45 3.85 -3.19
C LEU A 89 -16.91 4.11 -1.74
N THR A 90 -17.21 3.06 -0.97
CA THR A 90 -17.72 3.19 0.40
C THR A 90 -16.61 3.55 1.38
N TYR A 91 -17.00 3.96 2.60
CA TYR A 91 -16.06 4.23 3.70
C TYR A 91 -15.15 3.03 3.97
N GLU A 92 -15.73 1.83 4.09
CA GLU A 92 -14.99 0.60 4.42
C GLU A 92 -14.02 0.21 3.30
N MET A 93 -14.43 0.43 2.04
CA MET A 93 -13.57 0.16 0.89
C MET A 93 -12.40 1.12 0.80
N LEU A 94 -12.66 2.41 1.04
CA LEU A 94 -11.61 3.41 1.04
C LEU A 94 -10.65 3.19 2.23
N LEU A 95 -11.17 2.99 3.43
CA LEU A 95 -10.35 2.71 4.63
C LEU A 95 -9.52 1.44 4.46
N GLY A 96 -10.12 0.34 3.98
CA GLY A 96 -9.41 -0.92 3.75
C GLY A 96 -8.30 -0.79 2.70
N ALA A 97 -8.54 -0.05 1.61
CA ALA A 97 -7.48 0.26 0.64
C ALA A 97 -6.34 1.04 1.30
N LYS A 98 -6.64 2.04 2.13
CA LYS A 98 -5.61 2.81 2.84
C LYS A 98 -4.83 1.96 3.85
N GLN A 99 -5.49 1.06 4.56
CA GLN A 99 -4.87 0.13 5.51
C GLN A 99 -3.95 -0.90 4.84
N LEU A 100 -4.21 -1.24 3.58
CA LEU A 100 -3.32 -2.04 2.72
C LEU A 100 -2.22 -1.23 2.05
N GLY A 101 -2.17 0.09 2.22
CA GLY A 101 -1.11 0.95 1.70
C GLY A 101 -1.35 1.55 0.32
N PHE A 102 -2.57 1.49 -0.23
CA PHE A 102 -2.90 2.10 -1.51
C PHE A 102 -2.76 3.63 -1.43
N SER A 103 -2.13 4.23 -2.43
CA SER A 103 -2.10 5.68 -2.60
C SER A 103 -3.44 6.21 -3.12
N ASP A 104 -3.74 7.50 -2.90
CA ASP A 104 -4.96 8.11 -3.46
C ASP A 104 -4.93 8.03 -5.00
N LYS A 105 -3.75 8.18 -5.61
CA LYS A 105 -3.50 8.00 -7.05
C LYS A 105 -3.80 6.57 -7.54
N GLN A 106 -3.34 5.54 -6.83
CA GLN A 106 -3.60 4.14 -7.21
C GLN A 106 -5.08 3.78 -7.13
N ILE A 107 -5.79 4.26 -6.09
CA ILE A 107 -7.25 4.08 -5.97
C ILE A 107 -7.96 4.80 -7.11
N ALA A 108 -7.57 6.05 -7.41
CA ALA A 108 -8.16 6.85 -8.47
C ALA A 108 -8.08 6.15 -9.84
N ILE A 109 -6.92 5.57 -10.17
CA ILE A 109 -6.75 4.79 -11.41
C ILE A 109 -7.71 3.60 -11.43
N ALA A 110 -7.79 2.83 -10.35
CA ALA A 110 -8.63 1.65 -10.26
C ALA A 110 -10.12 1.95 -10.46
N VAL A 111 -10.62 3.04 -9.85
CA VAL A 111 -12.04 3.43 -9.92
C VAL A 111 -12.34 4.47 -11.02
N LYS A 112 -11.40 4.70 -11.95
CA LYS A 112 -11.53 5.65 -13.07
C LYS A 112 -11.91 7.07 -12.62
N SER A 113 -11.27 7.56 -11.57
CA SER A 113 -11.44 8.89 -10.99
C SER A 113 -10.12 9.68 -11.00
N THR A 114 -10.10 10.85 -10.36
CA THR A 114 -8.88 11.67 -10.18
C THR A 114 -8.34 11.54 -8.76
N GLU A 115 -7.03 11.66 -8.60
CA GLU A 115 -6.38 11.63 -7.28
C GLU A 115 -6.96 12.69 -6.34
N LEU A 116 -7.23 13.89 -6.86
CA LEU A 116 -7.82 14.98 -6.09
C LEU A 116 -9.23 14.64 -5.58
N ALA A 117 -10.05 13.99 -6.41
CA ALA A 117 -11.40 13.57 -6.02
C ALA A 117 -11.34 12.50 -4.91
N ILE A 118 -10.47 11.49 -5.04
CA ILE A 118 -10.27 10.48 -4.00
C ILE A 118 -9.75 11.10 -2.71
N ARG A 119 -8.80 12.03 -2.80
CA ARG A 119 -8.29 12.76 -1.62
C ARG A 119 -9.38 13.57 -0.94
N LYS A 120 -10.24 14.25 -1.70
CA LYS A 120 -11.38 15.02 -1.18
C LYS A 120 -12.37 14.10 -0.47
N GLN A 121 -12.82 13.04 -1.13
CA GLN A 121 -13.74 12.05 -0.57
C GLN A 121 -13.17 11.41 0.71
N ARG A 122 -11.88 11.05 0.71
CA ARG A 122 -11.19 10.49 1.88
C ARG A 122 -11.22 11.43 3.08
N LYS A 123 -11.00 12.74 2.85
CA LYS A 123 -11.07 13.76 3.90
C LYS A 123 -12.50 13.98 4.40
N GLU A 124 -13.48 14.05 3.51
CA GLU A 124 -14.90 14.18 3.85
C GLU A 124 -15.38 13.00 4.72
N MET A 125 -14.87 11.81 4.44
CA MET A 125 -15.10 10.60 5.22
C MET A 125 -14.27 10.51 6.51
N SER A 126 -13.47 11.52 6.84
CA SER A 126 -12.59 11.55 8.02
C SER A 126 -11.56 10.40 8.06
N ILE A 127 -11.11 9.91 6.91
CA ILE A 127 -10.11 8.85 6.80
C ILE A 127 -8.71 9.47 6.75
N PHE A 128 -8.08 9.58 7.92
CA PHE A 128 -6.73 10.12 8.08
C PHE A 128 -5.77 9.05 8.65
N PRO A 129 -4.48 9.12 8.30
CA PRO A 129 -3.49 8.29 8.98
C PRO A 129 -3.23 8.85 10.39
N PHE A 130 -2.82 7.98 11.29
CA PHE A 130 -2.39 8.31 12.64
C PHE A 130 -0.86 8.37 12.72
N VAL A 131 -0.36 9.22 13.63
CA VAL A 131 1.07 9.38 13.93
C VAL A 131 1.42 8.44 15.05
N LYS A 132 2.44 7.61 14.82
CA LYS A 132 2.91 6.61 15.79
C LYS A 132 4.40 6.76 16.06
N GLN A 133 4.79 6.50 17.30
CA GLN A 133 6.18 6.53 17.75
C GLN A 133 6.87 5.18 17.54
N ILE A 134 8.19 5.21 17.35
CA ILE A 134 9.08 4.06 17.41
C ILE A 134 9.82 4.16 18.74
N ASP A 135 9.45 3.31 19.67
CA ASP A 135 9.84 3.36 21.09
C ASP A 135 10.81 2.23 21.50
N THR A 136 11.11 1.29 20.59
CA THR A 136 11.90 0.06 20.79
C THR A 136 11.29 -1.00 21.72
N VAL A 137 10.23 -0.67 22.46
CA VAL A 137 9.63 -1.52 23.51
C VAL A 137 8.14 -1.80 23.28
N ALA A 138 7.61 -1.49 22.10
CA ALA A 138 6.21 -1.71 21.74
C ALA A 138 5.22 -1.12 22.75
N ALA A 139 5.50 0.11 23.20
CA ALA A 139 4.77 0.89 24.18
C ALA A 139 4.77 0.34 25.62
N GLU A 140 5.71 -0.55 25.99
CA GLU A 140 5.91 -0.97 27.39
C GLU A 140 6.25 0.23 28.28
N TRP A 141 7.08 1.15 27.77
CA TRP A 141 7.48 2.38 28.45
C TRP A 141 7.24 3.59 27.55
N PRO A 142 6.86 4.75 28.11
CA PRO A 142 6.72 5.97 27.33
C PRO A 142 8.03 6.35 26.62
N ALA A 143 7.96 6.60 25.32
CA ALA A 143 9.11 7.08 24.56
C ALA A 143 9.44 8.53 24.92
N THR A 144 10.72 8.81 25.14
CA THR A 144 11.20 10.19 25.35
C THR A 144 11.61 10.88 24.05
N THR A 145 11.54 10.20 22.90
CA THR A 145 11.98 10.68 21.59
C THR A 145 10.86 10.63 20.54
N ASN A 146 10.91 11.54 19.57
CA ASN A 146 9.92 11.67 18.51
C ASN A 146 10.43 11.10 17.18
N TYR A 147 10.71 9.80 17.15
CA TYR A 147 10.94 9.07 15.90
C TYR A 147 9.61 8.48 15.40
N LEU A 148 9.10 9.01 14.28
CA LEU A 148 7.67 8.90 13.93
C LEU A 148 7.45 8.21 12.59
N TYR A 149 6.28 7.58 12.46
CA TYR A 149 5.73 7.13 11.18
C TYR A 149 4.22 7.31 11.12
N LEU A 150 3.68 7.36 9.91
CA LEU A 150 2.24 7.46 9.65
C LEU A 150 1.65 6.09 9.33
N THR A 151 0.47 5.79 9.87
CA THR A 151 -0.25 4.55 9.55
C THR A 151 -1.77 4.70 9.56
N TYR A 152 -2.46 4.02 8.64
CA TYR A 152 -3.92 3.91 8.66
C TYR A 152 -4.44 2.80 9.59
N ASN A 153 -3.52 2.00 10.17
CA ASN A 153 -3.85 0.93 11.10
C ASN A 153 -3.63 1.41 12.54
N GLY A 154 -4.39 2.42 12.94
CA GLY A 154 -4.37 3.01 14.27
C GLY A 154 -5.74 3.62 14.57
N THR A 155 -5.92 4.04 15.81
CA THR A 155 -7.18 4.66 16.29
C THR A 155 -6.94 5.99 17.01
N SER A 156 -5.69 6.34 17.29
CA SER A 156 -5.26 7.56 17.98
C SER A 156 -3.84 7.95 17.55
N HIS A 157 -3.46 9.20 17.79
CA HIS A 157 -2.07 9.65 17.67
C HIS A 157 -1.32 9.37 18.98
N ASP A 158 -0.01 9.11 18.90
CA ASP A 158 0.85 8.97 20.10
C ASP A 158 1.35 10.33 20.62
N LEU A 159 1.01 11.43 19.94
CA LEU A 159 1.49 12.78 20.19
C LEU A 159 0.39 13.82 20.02
N GLU A 160 0.60 14.97 20.66
CA GLU A 160 -0.14 16.20 20.39
C GLU A 160 0.52 17.01 19.26
N PHE A 161 -0.22 17.92 18.64
CA PHE A 161 0.25 18.73 17.51
C PHE A 161 0.12 20.23 17.81
N PRO A 162 1.05 20.81 18.60
CA PRO A 162 1.12 22.26 18.78
C PRO A 162 1.42 22.96 17.45
N GLU A 163 1.04 24.23 17.34
CA GLU A 163 1.34 25.06 16.17
C GLU A 163 2.75 25.70 16.26
N GLY A 164 3.22 26.31 15.16
CA GLY A 164 4.46 27.07 15.15
C GLY A 164 5.72 26.30 14.75
N TYR A 165 5.59 25.05 14.29
CA TYR A 165 6.72 24.27 13.77
C TYR A 165 6.99 24.53 12.28
N VAL A 166 8.26 24.38 11.89
CA VAL A 166 8.72 24.50 10.50
C VAL A 166 9.01 23.10 9.95
N MET A 167 8.47 22.79 8.77
CA MET A 167 8.74 21.54 8.05
C MET A 167 9.96 21.71 7.14
N VAL A 168 10.86 20.73 7.16
CA VAL A 168 12.00 20.61 6.23
C VAL A 168 11.82 19.30 5.45
N ILE A 169 11.94 19.38 4.12
CA ILE A 169 11.81 18.25 3.19
C ILE A 169 13.20 17.90 2.65
#